data_AF-A0A965PP81-F1
#
_entry.id   AF-A0A965PP81-F1
#
_cell.length_a   1.000
_cell.length_b   1.000
_cell.length_c   1.000
_cell.angle_alpha   90.00
_cell.angle_beta   90.00
_cell.angle_gamma   90.00
#
_symmetry.space_group_name_H-M   'P 1'
#
loop_
_entity.id
_entity.type
_entity.pdbx_description
1 polymer ?
#
loop_
_entity_poly.entity_id
_entity_poly.type
_entity_poly.pdbx_seq_one_letter_code
_entity_poly.pdbx_strand_id
1 'polypeptide(L)'
;MKTDKFIEKALRKMFKAVGAEKEFSLDYCKEQNWFHNYSWNRDQIEKYKTWFIKNAIKDLQLTKKRAEFEWSYFFLQWGWKEDSQLATKE
;
A
#
# COMPACT_ATOMS: atom_id res chain seq x y z
N MET A 1 -6.48 17.95 0.79
CA MET A 1 -5.72 18.11 2.04
C MET A 1 -4.34 17.44 1.93
N LYS A 2 -3.41 17.64 2.90
CA LYS A 2 -2.11 16.95 2.91
C LYS A 2 -2.27 15.42 2.92
N THR A 3 -3.30 14.93 3.61
CA THR A 3 -3.66 13.52 3.69
C THR A 3 -4.03 12.93 2.32
N ASP A 4 -4.86 13.61 1.53
CA ASP A 4 -5.27 13.11 0.20
C ASP A 4 -4.06 12.95 -0.74
N LYS A 5 -3.14 13.92 -0.73
CA LYS A 5 -1.88 13.85 -1.49
C LYS A 5 -0.99 12.70 -1.04
N PHE A 6 -0.99 12.41 0.26
CA PHE A 6 -0.24 11.28 0.80
C PHE A 6 -0.88 9.93 0.42
N ILE A 7 -2.21 9.83 0.46
CA ILE A 7 -2.95 8.63 0.05
C ILE A 7 -2.69 8.32 -1.42
N GLU A 8 -2.75 9.31 -2.31
CA GLU A 8 -2.44 9.13 -3.73
C GLU A 8 -0.99 8.65 -3.94
N LYS A 9 -0.03 9.27 -3.24
CA LYS A 9 1.38 8.86 -3.25
C LYS A 9 1.55 7.43 -2.75
N ALA A 10 0.83 7.05 -1.70
CA ALA A 10 0.86 5.71 -1.13
C ALA A 10 0.28 4.69 -2.12
N LEU A 11 -0.90 4.94 -2.69
CA LEU A 11 -1.50 4.08 -3.71
C LEU A 11 -0.57 3.91 -4.92
N ARG A 12 0.02 4.98 -5.46
CA ARG A 12 0.97 4.86 -6.58
C ARG A 12 2.16 3.96 -6.24
N LYS A 13 2.69 4.08 -5.01
CA LYS A 13 3.79 3.22 -4.55
C LYS A 13 3.34 1.77 -4.35
N MET A 14 2.11 1.56 -3.91
CA MET A 14 1.47 0.25 -3.76
C MET A 14 1.42 -0.50 -5.08
N PHE A 15 0.89 0.12 -6.13
CA PHE A 15 0.85 -0.46 -7.49
C PHE A 15 2.26 -0.76 -8.00
N LYS A 16 3.20 0.15 -7.78
CA LYS A 16 4.61 -0.08 -8.15
C LYS A 16 5.22 -1.28 -7.42
N ALA A 17 4.87 -1.51 -6.15
CA ALA A 17 5.45 -2.58 -5.34
C ALA A 17 5.06 -3.98 -5.83
N VAL A 18 3.88 -4.11 -6.45
CA VAL A 18 3.37 -5.35 -7.05
C VAL A 18 3.60 -5.45 -8.57
N GLY A 19 4.29 -4.47 -9.17
CA GLY A 19 4.56 -4.44 -10.62
C GLY A 19 3.42 -3.90 -11.49
N ALA A 20 2.35 -3.39 -10.88
CA ALA A 20 1.14 -2.88 -11.54
C ALA A 20 1.21 -1.36 -11.85
N GLU A 21 2.39 -0.75 -11.94
CA GLU A 21 2.52 0.72 -12.05
C GLU A 21 1.74 1.33 -13.23
N LYS A 22 1.57 0.57 -14.31
CA LYS A 22 0.82 1.00 -15.51
C LYS A 22 -0.69 1.05 -15.32
N GLU A 23 -1.23 0.33 -14.33
CA GLU A 23 -2.66 0.26 -14.06
C GLU A 23 -3.11 1.23 -12.96
N PHE A 24 -2.18 1.97 -12.36
CA PHE A 24 -2.53 2.93 -11.33
C PHE A 24 -3.42 4.04 -11.89
N SER A 25 -4.68 4.05 -11.45
CA SER A 25 -5.56 5.22 -11.48
C SER A 25 -6.44 5.22 -10.24
N LEU A 26 -6.85 6.40 -9.79
CA LEU A 26 -7.79 6.50 -8.65
C LEU A 26 -9.17 5.91 -8.99
N ASP A 27 -9.54 5.89 -10.26
CA ASP A 27 -10.80 5.30 -10.71
C ASP A 27 -10.74 3.78 -10.73
N TYR A 28 -9.60 3.18 -11.08
CA TYR A 28 -9.37 1.74 -10.96
C TYR A 28 -9.58 1.27 -9.51
N CYS A 29 -9.14 2.05 -8.53
CA CYS A 29 -9.37 1.73 -7.11
C CYS A 29 -10.85 1.85 -6.66
N LYS A 30 -11.76 2.32 -7.53
CA LYS A 30 -13.22 2.38 -7.27
C LYS A 30 -13.98 1.25 -7.98
N GLU A 31 -13.34 0.53 -8.90
CA GLU A 31 -13.98 -0.57 -9.61
C GLU A 31 -14.38 -1.68 -8.64
N GLN A 32 -15.51 -2.33 -8.85
CA GLN A 32 -15.84 -3.50 -8.03
C GLN A 32 -14.80 -4.60 -8.31
N ASN A 33 -14.26 -5.20 -7.24
CA ASN A 33 -13.31 -6.32 -7.29
C ASN A 33 -11.86 -6.00 -7.71
N TRP A 34 -11.45 -4.73 -7.85
CA TRP A 34 -10.04 -4.38 -8.19
C TRP A 34 -9.00 -4.97 -7.22
N PHE A 35 -9.41 -5.22 -5.98
CA PHE A 35 -8.62 -5.85 -4.92
C PHE A 35 -8.39 -7.36 -5.11
N HIS A 36 -8.97 -7.98 -6.15
CA HIS A 36 -8.70 -9.37 -6.54
C HIS A 36 -7.61 -9.51 -7.61
N ASN A 37 -7.26 -8.42 -8.30
CA ASN A 37 -6.42 -8.47 -9.50
C ASN A 37 -4.93 -8.66 -9.21
N TYR A 38 -4.50 -8.31 -8.01
CA TYR A 38 -3.12 -8.45 -7.57
C TYR A 38 -3.06 -9.09 -6.19
N SER A 39 -1.88 -9.60 -5.85
CA SER A 39 -1.56 -10.09 -4.54
C SER A 39 -0.19 -9.60 -4.11
N TRP A 40 0.02 -9.57 -2.80
CA TRP A 40 1.32 -9.34 -2.22
C TRP A 40 2.02 -10.65 -1.93
N ASN A 41 3.35 -10.63 -1.97
CA ASN A 41 4.16 -11.50 -1.15
C ASN A 41 4.59 -10.78 0.15
N ARG A 42 4.97 -11.57 1.16
CA ARG A 42 5.36 -11.07 2.48
C ARG A 42 6.48 -10.02 2.44
N ASP A 43 7.51 -10.26 1.64
CA ASP A 43 8.65 -9.35 1.47
C ASP A 43 8.23 -7.97 0.95
N GLN A 44 7.30 -7.95 -0.01
CA GLN A 44 6.76 -6.71 -0.56
C GLN A 44 5.96 -5.95 0.51
N ILE A 45 5.15 -6.65 1.33
CA ILE A 45 4.41 -6.02 2.43
C ILE A 45 5.38 -5.38 3.43
N GLU A 46 6.42 -6.11 3.86
CA GLU A 46 7.38 -5.61 4.85
C GLU A 46 8.17 -4.40 4.33
N LYS A 47 8.65 -4.47 3.08
CA LYS A 47 9.33 -3.35 2.40
C LYS A 47 8.40 -2.15 2.25
N TYR A 48 7.14 -2.39 1.87
CA TYR A 48 6.16 -1.33 1.67
C TYR A 48 5.73 -0.68 2.98
N LYS A 49 5.46 -1.46 4.03
CA LYS A 49 5.16 -0.98 5.40
C LYS A 49 6.27 -0.07 5.92
N THR A 50 7.52 -0.50 5.79
CA THR A 50 8.69 0.28 6.22
C THR A 50 8.76 1.62 5.48
N TRP A 51 8.56 1.60 4.16
CA TRP A 51 8.50 2.82 3.37
C TRP A 51 7.33 3.72 3.78
N PHE A 52 6.14 3.16 3.99
CA PHE A 52 4.93 3.89 4.33
C PHE A 52 5.09 4.64 5.66
N ILE A 53 5.51 3.94 6.72
CA ILE A 53 5.69 4.53 8.05
C ILE A 53 6.70 5.68 7.99
N LYS A 54 7.84 5.49 7.30
CA LYS A 54 8.87 6.53 7.14
C LYS A 54 8.32 7.77 6.42
N ASN A 55 7.52 7.58 5.37
CA ASN A 55 6.94 8.71 4.63
C ASN A 55 5.78 9.36 5.40
N ALA A 56 4.97 8.61 6.13
CA ALA A 56 3.90 9.16 6.96
C ALA A 56 4.45 10.04 8.08
N ILE A 57 5.53 9.61 8.75
CA ILE A 57 6.23 10.43 9.75
C ILE A 57 6.75 11.73 9.11
N LYS A 58 7.36 11.64 7.92
CA LYS A 58 7.96 12.81 7.24
C LYS A 58 6.91 13.79 6.69
N ASP A 59 5.93 13.28 5.95
CA ASP A 59 5.02 14.10 5.13
C ASP A 59 3.82 14.61 5.95
N LEU A 60 3.37 13.81 6.93
CA LEU A 60 2.23 14.12 7.80
C LEU A 60 2.66 14.52 9.22
N GLN A 61 3.97 14.53 9.51
CA GLN A 61 4.54 14.90 10.81
C GLN A 61 3.99 14.07 11.98
N LEU A 62 3.68 12.79 11.70
CA LEU A 62 3.11 11.87 12.68
C LEU A 62 4.18 11.27 13.58
N THR A 63 3.78 10.88 14.79
CA THR A 63 4.60 10.00 15.62
C THR A 63 4.64 8.60 15.01
N LYS A 64 5.67 7.80 15.34
CA LYS A 64 5.78 6.42 14.87
C LYS A 64 4.53 5.59 15.16
N LYS A 65 4.01 5.68 16.40
CA LYS A 65 2.79 4.97 16.81
C LYS A 65 1.58 5.38 15.96
N ARG A 66 1.44 6.67 15.66
CA ARG A 66 0.33 7.13 14.81
C ARG A 66 0.53 6.70 13.36
N ALA A 67 1.75 6.74 12.82
CA ALA A 67 2.05 6.25 11.48
C ALA A 67 1.79 4.73 11.33
N GLU A 68 2.07 3.93 12.36
CA GLU A 68 1.73 2.51 12.40
C GLU A 68 0.21 2.28 12.40
N PHE A 69 -0.54 3.13 13.11
CA PHE A 69 -2.00 3.10 13.09
C PHE A 69 -2.55 3.45 11.70
N GLU A 70 -2.06 4.54 11.09
CA GLU A 70 -2.44 4.93 9.71
C GLU A 70 -2.09 3.84 8.69
N TRP A 71 -0.96 3.15 8.87
CA TRP A 71 -0.60 2.00 8.05
C TRP A 71 -1.67 0.90 8.13
N SER A 72 -2.11 0.53 9.34
CA SER A 72 -3.13 -0.50 9.52
C SER A 72 -4.45 -0.12 8.84
N TYR A 73 -4.89 1.14 8.93
CA TYR A 73 -6.09 1.62 8.21
C TYR A 73 -5.89 1.62 6.70
N PHE A 74 -4.76 2.14 6.23
CA PHE A 74 -4.46 2.20 4.81
C PHE A 74 -4.44 0.80 4.20
N PHE A 75 -3.73 -0.14 4.85
CA PHE A 75 -3.58 -1.49 4.33
C PHE A 75 -4.88 -2.29 4.41
N LEU A 76 -5.73 -2.03 5.41
CA LEU A 76 -7.07 -2.61 5.49
C LEU A 76 -7.99 -2.08 4.36
N GLN A 77 -7.91 -0.80 4.05
CA GLN A 77 -8.80 -0.16 3.06
C GLN A 77 -8.36 -0.40 1.61
N TRP A 78 -7.06 -0.44 1.36
CA TRP A 78 -6.49 -0.44 0.00
C TRP A 78 -5.55 -1.61 -0.29
N GLY A 79 -5.09 -2.33 0.72
CA GLY A 79 -4.13 -3.41 0.53
C GLY A 79 -4.75 -4.62 -0.17
N TRP A 80 -4.03 -5.18 -1.13
CA TRP A 80 -4.35 -6.51 -1.68
C TRP A 80 -4.15 -7.62 -0.66
N LYS A 81 -4.73 -8.79 -0.95
CA LYS A 81 -4.48 -10.01 -0.16
C LYS A 81 -3.01 -10.44 -0.25
N GLU A 82 -2.51 -11.01 0.83
CA GLU A 82 -1.26 -11.77 0.79
C GLU A 82 -1.52 -13.11 0.11
N ASP A 83 -0.72 -13.45 -0.89
CA ASP A 83 -0.73 -14.77 -1.49
C ASP A 83 0.37 -15.61 -0.84
N SER A 84 -0.07 -16.53 0.01
CA SER A 84 0.79 -17.46 0.73
C SER A 84 1.53 -18.44 -0.19
N GLN A 85 1.15 -18.55 -1.47
CA GLN A 85 1.80 -19.42 -2.45
C GLN A 85 3.00 -18.73 -3.15
N LEU A 86 3.14 -17.41 -3.05
CA LEU A 86 4.30 -16.68 -3.59
C LEU A 86 5.53 -16.73 -2.66
N ALA A 87 5.39 -17.30 -1.45
CA ALA A 87 6.48 -17.49 -0.49
C ALA A 87 7.39 -18.68 -0.81
N THR A 88 7.00 -19.53 -1.77
CA THR A 88 7.72 -20.75 -2.16
C THR A 88 8.00 -20.71 -3.65
N LYS A 89 9.08 -20.04 -4.03
CA LYS A 89 9.90 -20.50 -5.15
C LYS A 89 11.30 -20.71 -4.60
N GLU A 90 11.59 -22.01 -4.43
CA GLU A 90 12.88 -22.60 -4.04
C GLU A 90 14.04 -22.12 -4.91
#